data_AF-A0AA51DVV5-F1
#
_entry.id   AF-A0AA51DVV5-F1
#
_cell.length_a   1.000
_cell.length_b   1.000
_cell.length_c   1.000
_cell.angle_alpha   90.00
_cell.angle_beta   90.00
_cell.angle_gamma   90.00
#
_symmetry.space_group_name_H-M   'P 1'
#
loop_
_entity.id
_entity.type
_entity.pdbx_description
1 polymer ?
#
loop_
_entity_poly.entity_id
_entity_poly.type
_entity_poly.pdbx_seq_one_letter_code
_entity_poly.pdbx_strand_id
1 'polypeptide(L)' 'MGFMSASQMAKKWNISQRRVQVLCSENRIEGAFKVGEVWAIPDDAPKPVDFRKKNNKDDKIKIL' A
#
# COMPACT_ATOMS: atom_id res chain seq x y z
N MET A 1 -3.30 8.75 -14.97
CA MET A 1 -2.15 8.08 -14.32
C MET A 1 -1.41 9.11 -13.51
N GLY A 2 -1.69 9.12 -12.21
CA GLY A 2 -0.97 9.93 -11.23
C GLY A 2 -0.08 9.06 -10.36
N PHE A 3 0.74 9.70 -9.53
CA PHE A 3 1.50 9.03 -8.48
C PHE A 3 1.03 9.52 -7.12
N MET A 4 0.93 8.60 -6.18
CA MET A 4 0.66 8.85 -4.77
C MET A 4 1.90 8.50 -3.95
N SER A 5 2.12 9.26 -2.89
CA SER A 5 3.14 8.94 -1.90
C SER A 5 2.77 7.70 -1.08
N ALA A 6 3.75 7.09 -0.42
CA ALA A 6 3.49 6.00 0.52
C ALA A 6 2.48 6.38 1.62
N SER A 7 2.45 7.65 2.06
CA SER A 7 1.50 8.14 3.06
C SER A 7 0.06 8.22 2.51
N GLN A 8 -0.09 8.64 1.26
CA GLN A 8 -1.39 8.69 0.60
C GLN A 8 -1.94 7.29 0.31
N MET A 9 -1.10 6.38 -0.18
CA MET A 9 -1.47 4.98 -0.39
C MET A 9 -1.80 4.26 0.93
N ALA A 10 -1.11 4.60 2.02
CA ALA A 10 -1.42 4.08 3.36
C ALA A 10 -2.86 4.37 3.79
N LYS A 11 -3.32 5.62 3.57
CA LYS A 11 -4.70 6.01 3.81
C LYS A 11 -5.66 5.25 2.89
N LYS A 12 -5.35 5.17 1.59
CA LYS A 12 -6.18 4.47 0.59
C LYS A 12 -6.37 2.98 0.91
N TRP A 13 -5.32 2.30 1.36
CA TRP A 13 -5.33 0.87 1.65
C TRP A 13 -5.63 0.52 3.10
N ASN A 14 -5.85 1.52 3.95
CA ASN A 14 -6.02 1.38 5.40
C ASN A 14 -4.94 0.51 6.05
N ILE A 15 -3.67 0.82 5.76
CA ILE A 15 -2.49 0.18 6.37
C ILE A 15 -1.48 1.25 6.79
N SER A 16 -0.49 0.88 7.61
CA SER A 16 0.54 1.84 8.00
C SER A 16 1.43 2.24 6.82
N GLN A 17 1.90 3.48 6.80
CA GLN A 17 2.87 3.97 5.81
C GLN A 17 4.13 3.11 5.78
N ARG A 18 4.62 2.66 6.94
CA ARG A 18 5.73 1.71 7.03
C ARG A 18 5.44 0.43 6.24
N ARG A 19 4.22 -0.11 6.30
CA ARG A 19 3.86 -1.31 5.53
C ARG A 19 3.88 -1.03 4.03
N VAL A 20 3.37 0.12 3.59
CA VAL A 20 3.45 0.53 2.18
C VAL A 20 4.90 0.61 1.71
N GLN A 21 5.79 1.22 2.49
CA GLN A 21 7.21 1.32 2.15
C GLN A 21 7.87 -0.05 2.03
N VAL A 22 7.54 -0.99 2.93
CA VAL A 22 8.02 -2.37 2.85
C VAL A 22 7.55 -3.05 1.56
N LEU A 23 6.27 -2.90 1.19
CA LEU A 23 5.73 -3.45 -0.06
C LEU A 23 6.45 -2.89 -1.29
N CYS A 24 6.78 -1.59 -1.27
CA CYS A 24 7.55 -0.97 -2.34
C CYS A 24 8.98 -1.54 -2.41
N SER A 25 9.67 -1.65 -1.26
CA SER A 25 11.04 -2.21 -1.22
C SER A 25 11.11 -3.69 -1.56
N GLU A 26 10.02 -4.43 -1.35
CA GLU A 26 9.89 -5.85 -1.73
C GLU A 26 9.50 -6.01 -3.22
N ASN A 27 9.43 -4.93 -4.01
CA ASN A 27 8.96 -4.92 -5.41
C ASN A 27 7.57 -5.53 -5.59
N ARG A 28 6.69 -5.37 -4.61
CA ARG A 28 5.33 -5.94 -4.61
C ARG A 28 4.28 -5.02 -5.20
N ILE A 29 4.67 -3.80 -5.56
CA ILE A 29 3.81 -2.80 -6.16
C ILE A 29 4.48 -2.42 -7.49
N GLU A 30 3.88 -2.87 -8.58
CA GLU A 30 4.38 -2.62 -9.92
C GLU A 30 4.37 -1.12 -10.24
N GLY A 31 5.42 -0.65 -10.91
CA GLY A 31 5.57 0.77 -11.27
C GLY A 31 5.89 1.70 -10.10
N ALA A 32 6.07 1.19 -8.87
CA ALA A 32 6.54 2.01 -7.75
C ALA A 32 8.06 2.27 -7.84
N PHE A 33 8.48 3.52 -7.65
CA PHE A 33 9.89 3.91 -7.63
C PHE A 33 10.16 5.00 -6.59
N LYS A 34 11.43 5.22 -6.25
CA LYS A 34 11.85 6.29 -5.33
C LYS A 34 12.25 7.55 -6.07
N VAL A 35 11.83 8.69 -5.54
CA VAL A 35 12.32 10.03 -5.90
C VAL A 35 12.89 10.65 -4.63
N GLY A 36 14.21 10.62 -4.49
CA GLY A 36 14.89 10.91 -3.22
C GLY A 36 14.42 9.94 -2.13
N GLU A 37 13.89 10.48 -1.03
CA GLU A 37 13.37 9.69 0.11
C GLU A 37 11.88 9.31 -0.01
N VAL A 38 11.19 9.79 -1.06
CA VAL A 38 9.75 9.58 -1.24
C VAL A 38 9.49 8.47 -2.25
N TRP A 39 8.55 7.59 -1.94
CA TRP A 39 8.03 6.62 -2.92
C TRP A 39 6.96 7.28 -3.79
N ALA A 40 7.14 7.21 -5.11
CA ALA A 40 6.12 7.45 -6.10
C ALA A 40 5.46 6.10 -6.44
N ILE A 41 4.17 5.95 -6.13
CA ILE A 41 3.39 4.74 -6.34
C ILE A 41 2.26 5.06 -7.32
N PRO A 42 2.04 4.28 -8.39
CA PRO A 42 0.91 4.52 -9.29
C PRO A 42 -0.42 4.59 -8.52
N ASP A 43 -1.24 5.59 -8.83
CA ASP A 43 -2.51 5.81 -8.14
C ASP A 43 -3.53 4.69 -8.39
N ASP A 44 -3.40 3.97 -9.49
CA ASP A 44 -4.18 2.81 -9.91
C ASP A 44 -3.63 1.47 -9.40
N ALA A 45 -2.47 1.45 -8.73
CA ALA A 45 -1.88 0.22 -8.20
C ALA A 45 -2.83 -0.48 -7.20
N PRO A 46 -3.15 -1.77 -7.42
CA PRO A 46 -3.96 -2.54 -6.48
C PRO A 46 -3.18 -2.84 -5.19
N LYS A 47 -3.90 -2.99 -4.07
CA LYS A 47 -3.30 -3.41 -2.80
C LYS A 47 -2.76 -4.84 -2.93
N PRO A 48 -1.45 -5.09 -2.71
CA PRO A 48 -0.90 -6.44 -2.74
C PRO A 48 -1.49 -7.32 -1.63
N VAL A 49 -1.66 -8.61 -1.90
CA VAL A 49 -2.19 -9.59 -0.92
C VAL A 49 -1.22 -9.74 0.27
N ASP A 50 -1.65 -9.43 1.50
CA ASP A 50 -0.76 -9.59 2.67
C ASP A 50 -0.78 -11.03 3.21
N PHE A 51 0.23 -11.84 2.87
CA PHE A 51 0.36 -13.24 3.32
C PHE A 51 0.63 -13.42 4.82
N ARG A 52 0.81 -12.33 5.59
CA ARG A 52 1.03 -12.41 7.05
C ARG A 52 -0.25 -12.77 7.82
N LYS A 53 -1.42 -12.49 7.26
CA LYS A 53 -2.70 -12.88 7.86
C LYS A 53 -3.08 -14.26 7.31
N LYS A 54 -3.16 -15.29 8.17
CA LYS A 54 -4.03 -16.44 7.90
C LYS A 54 -5.43 -15.88 7.65
N ASN A 55 -6.06 -16.24 6.53
CA ASN A 55 -7.36 -15.75 6.09
C ASN A 55 -8.39 -15.69 7.25
N ASN A 56 -8.58 -14.51 7.84
CA ASN A 56 -9.82 -14.16 8.53
C ASN A 56 -10.50 -13.09 7.69
N LYS A 57 -11.71 -13.41 7.25
CA LYS A 57 -12.57 -12.67 6.32
C LYS A 57 -13.12 -11.36 6.92
N ASP A 58 -12.33 -10.58 7.64
CA ASP A 58 -12.85 -9.51 8.49
C ASP A 58 -12.21 -8.14 8.20
N ASP A 59 -12.38 -7.63 6.97
CA ASP A 59 -12.25 -6.20 6.65
C ASP A 59 -13.65 -5.59 6.36
N LYS A 60 -14.70 -6.13 7.00
CA LYS A 60 -16.00 -5.45 7.17
C LYS A 60 -16.26 -5.19 8.65
N ILE A 61 -15.48 -4.28 9.23
CA ILE A 61 -15.85 -3.63 10.48
C ILE A 61 -15.92 -2.13 10.21
N LYS A 62 -17.01 -1.73 9.54
CA LYS A 62 -17.63 -0.43 9.84
C LYS A 62 -18.43 -0.66 11.12
N ILE A 63 -17.84 -0.40 12.28
CA ILE A 63 -18.63 -0.21 13.50
C ILE A 63 -19.01 1.26 13.55
N LEU A 64 -20.33 1.47 13.45
CA LEU A 64 -21.15 2.63 13.81
C LEU A 64 -20.67 4.02 13.36
#